data_AF-A0A146LSC8-F1
#
_entry.id   AF-A0A146LSC8-F1
#
_cell.length_a   1.000
_cell.length_b   1.000
_cell.length_c   1.000
_cell.angle_alpha   90.00
_cell.angle_beta   90.00
_cell.angle_gamma   90.00
#
_symmetry.space_group_name_H-M   'P 1'
#
loop_
_entity.id
_entity.type
_entity.pdbx_description
1 polymer ?
#
loop_
_entity_poly.entity_id
_entity_poly.type
_entity_poly.pdbx_seq_one_letter_code
_entity_poly.pdbx_strand_id
1 'polypeptide(L)'
;RILADRNTKICRIYAAGFDTSRNIFLGEKATKWQDNGRDIDGLITNGVLIMHPSGSFCGGEGKCGAWLETSVGGGVFSLRESRSAQQKGQVVEGETNSLQDGTLIDLCGATLLWRSAEGLSQSPSKRDLEREIDEINAGRPQCP
;
A
#
# COMPACT_ATOMS: atom_id res chain seq x y z
N ARG A 1 6.54 6.80 3.38
CA ARG A 1 5.99 7.69 4.44
C ARG A 1 4.47 7.55 4.48
N ILE A 2 3.86 7.60 5.68
CA ILE A 2 2.41 7.74 5.85
C ILE A 2 2.16 9.08 6.54
N LEU A 3 1.34 9.94 5.93
CA LEU A 3 0.99 11.26 6.46
C LEU A 3 -0.50 11.25 6.82
N ALA A 4 -0.80 11.45 8.11
CA ALA A 4 -2.16 11.55 8.62
C ALA A 4 -2.56 13.01 8.78
N ASP A 5 -3.65 13.40 8.14
CA ASP A 5 -4.25 14.71 8.37
C ASP A 5 -4.80 14.78 9.80
N ARG A 6 -4.41 15.82 10.55
CA ARG A 6 -4.76 15.95 11.97
C ARG A 6 -6.25 16.22 12.19
N ASN A 7 -6.94 16.79 11.20
CA ASN A 7 -8.34 17.18 11.27
C ASN A 7 -9.23 16.12 10.61
N THR A 8 -8.97 15.79 9.34
CA THR A 8 -9.81 14.86 8.56
C THR A 8 -9.51 13.39 8.85
N LYS A 9 -8.36 13.10 9.48
CA LYS A 9 -7.84 11.73 9.74
C LYS A 9 -7.57 10.91 8.47
N ILE A 10 -7.65 11.53 7.30
CA ILE A 10 -7.25 10.90 6.04
C ILE A 10 -5.74 10.65 6.09
N CYS A 11 -5.35 9.41 5.86
CA CYS A 11 -3.95 9.00 5.81
C CYS A 11 -3.53 8.79 4.36
N ARG A 12 -2.40 9.33 3.97
CA ARG A 12 -1.85 9.20 2.61
C ARG A 12 -0.47 8.56 2.63
N ILE A 13 -0.19 7.73 1.64
CA ILE A 13 1.12 7.09 1.47
C ILE A 13 1.94 7.80 0.40
N TYR A 14 3.25 7.85 0.62
CA TYR A 14 4.22 8.40 -0.31
C TYR A 14 5.44 7.49 -0.32
N ALA A 15 6.02 7.24 -1.49
CA ALA A 15 7.27 6.49 -1.56
C ALA A 15 8.43 7.26 -0.90
N ALA A 16 9.47 6.50 -0.54
CA ALA A 16 10.64 6.93 0.21
C ALA A 16 10.35 7.42 1.65
N GLY A 17 11.43 7.57 2.41
CA GLY A 17 11.50 8.17 3.74
C GLY A 17 12.65 9.15 3.81
N PHE A 18 12.54 10.13 4.71
CA PHE A 18 13.63 11.06 4.98
C PHE A 18 14.76 10.33 5.73
N ASP A 19 15.99 10.57 5.34
CA ASP A 19 17.17 10.15 6.08
C ASP A 19 17.42 11.03 7.32
N THR A 20 18.51 10.77 8.05
CA THR A 20 18.93 11.56 9.23
C THR A 20 19.24 13.01 8.91
N SER A 21 19.55 13.32 7.65
CA SER A 21 19.80 14.68 7.16
C SER A 21 18.52 15.37 6.69
N ARG A 22 17.36 14.72 6.85
CA ARG A 22 16.03 15.18 6.42
C ARG A 22 15.91 15.29 4.89
N ASN A 23 16.63 14.44 4.16
CA ASN A 23 16.60 14.40 2.70
C ASN A 23 15.98 13.10 2.19
N ILE A 24 15.41 13.16 0.98
CA ILE A 24 15.07 11.98 0.20
C ILE A 24 16.05 11.91 -0.96
N PHE A 25 16.91 10.90 -0.96
CA PHE A 25 17.84 10.67 -2.04
C PHE A 25 17.24 9.71 -3.07
N LEU A 26 17.12 10.18 -4.31
CA LEU A 26 16.80 9.32 -5.46
C LEU A 26 18.08 9.08 -6.24
N GLY A 27 18.61 7.85 -6.17
CA GLY A 27 19.83 7.47 -6.88
C GLY A 27 19.73 7.60 -8.40
N GLU A 28 20.86 7.54 -9.09
CA GLU A 28 20.95 7.78 -10.55
C GLU A 28 20.01 6.91 -11.38
N LYS A 29 19.78 5.66 -10.94
CA LYS A 29 18.89 4.71 -11.64
C LYS A 29 17.40 4.89 -11.34
N ALA A 30 17.04 5.76 -10.40
CA ALA A 30 15.65 6.01 -10.04
C ALA A 30 14.96 6.83 -11.15
N THR A 31 13.74 6.44 -11.51
CA THR A 31 12.91 7.16 -12.46
C THR A 31 12.50 8.51 -11.87
N LYS A 32 12.83 9.62 -12.53
CA LYS A 32 12.50 10.98 -12.12
C LYS A 32 11.91 11.73 -13.30
N TRP A 33 10.94 12.61 -13.06
CA TRP A 33 10.37 13.44 -14.10
C TRP A 33 9.92 14.78 -13.54
N GLN A 34 9.70 15.73 -14.43
CA GLN A 34 9.10 17.02 -14.13
C GLN A 34 7.90 17.21 -15.04
N ASP A 35 6.75 17.54 -14.47
CA ASP A 35 5.51 17.69 -15.22
C ASP A 35 5.27 19.17 -15.54
N ASN A 36 5.53 19.59 -16.79
CA ASN A 36 5.19 20.90 -17.37
C ASN A 36 5.23 22.11 -16.41
N GLY A 37 6.34 22.30 -15.69
CA GLY A 37 6.56 23.44 -14.78
C GLY A 37 6.17 23.23 -13.31
N ARG A 38 5.76 22.01 -12.91
CA ARG A 38 5.53 21.61 -11.52
C ARG A 38 6.81 21.07 -10.86
N ASP A 39 6.66 20.70 -9.59
CA ASP A 39 7.67 20.05 -8.77
C ASP A 39 8.15 18.72 -9.39
N ILE A 40 9.41 18.37 -9.09
CA ILE A 40 10.03 17.11 -9.51
C ILE A 40 9.40 15.95 -8.73
N ASP A 41 9.02 14.89 -9.43
CA ASP A 41 8.57 13.63 -8.84
C ASP A 41 9.46 12.46 -9.30
N GLY A 42 9.34 11.33 -8.63
CA GLY A 42 10.10 10.13 -8.94
C GLY A 42 9.60 8.87 -8.26
N LEU A 43 10.10 7.74 -8.73
CA LEU A 43 9.88 6.42 -8.13
C LEU A 43 11.18 5.92 -7.49
N ILE A 44 11.07 5.25 -6.34
CA ILE A 44 12.22 4.56 -5.74
C ILE A 44 12.54 3.27 -6.50
N THR A 45 13.76 2.74 -6.36
CA THR A 45 14.25 1.62 -7.18
C THR A 45 13.32 0.42 -7.24
N ASN A 46 12.78 -0.02 -6.10
CA ASN A 46 11.92 -1.22 -6.02
C ASN A 46 10.43 -0.92 -5.82
N GLY A 47 10.07 0.36 -5.87
CA GLY A 47 8.70 0.83 -5.66
C GLY A 47 8.15 0.63 -4.25
N VAL A 48 7.08 1.36 -3.96
CA VAL A 48 6.14 1.04 -2.88
C VAL A 48 4.82 0.73 -3.57
N LEU A 49 4.31 -0.49 -3.40
CA LEU A 49 3.06 -0.88 -4.03
C LEU A 49 1.92 -0.82 -3.04
N ILE A 50 0.75 -0.43 -3.52
CA ILE A 50 -0.50 -0.43 -2.76
C ILE A 50 -1.57 -1.22 -3.50
N MET A 51 -2.45 -1.86 -2.74
CA MET A 51 -3.66 -2.49 -3.25
C MET A 51 -4.81 -2.12 -2.33
N HIS A 52 -5.77 -1.36 -2.86
CA HIS A 52 -7.02 -1.10 -2.19
C HIS A 52 -7.97 -2.29 -2.40
N PRO A 53 -8.65 -2.79 -1.36
CA PRO A 53 -9.71 -3.76 -1.56
C PRO A 53 -10.89 -3.10 -2.28
N SER A 54 -11.57 -3.83 -3.16
CA SER A 54 -12.86 -3.40 -3.68
C SER A 54 -13.97 -3.86 -2.73
N GLY A 55 -14.86 -2.95 -2.33
CA GLY A 55 -15.89 -3.23 -1.32
C GLY A 55 -15.39 -3.05 0.11
N SER A 56 -16.24 -3.38 1.10
CA SER A 56 -15.86 -3.27 2.51
C SER A 56 -14.88 -4.38 2.91
N PHE A 57 -13.74 -4.02 3.49
CA PHE A 57 -12.78 -5.00 4.00
C PHE A 57 -13.36 -5.81 5.18
N CYS A 58 -14.08 -5.14 6.09
CA CYS A 58 -14.81 -5.81 7.17
C CYS A 58 -16.13 -6.40 6.64
N GLY A 59 -16.52 -7.58 7.12
CA GLY A 59 -17.79 -8.22 6.76
C GLY A 59 -17.72 -9.24 5.62
N GLY A 60 -16.54 -9.50 5.05
CA GLY A 60 -16.33 -10.59 4.09
C GLY A 60 -16.70 -10.29 2.64
N GLU A 61 -17.07 -9.04 2.32
CA GLU A 61 -17.41 -8.63 0.95
C GLU A 61 -16.20 -8.12 0.15
N GLY A 62 -15.09 -7.85 0.83
CA GLY A 62 -13.88 -7.30 0.24
C GLY A 62 -13.23 -8.26 -0.77
N LYS A 63 -12.92 -7.74 -1.95
CA LYS A 63 -12.14 -8.46 -2.98
C LYS A 63 -10.81 -7.77 -3.21
N CYS A 64 -9.82 -8.52 -3.67
CA CYS A 64 -8.52 -7.96 -4.03
C CYS A 64 -8.66 -6.97 -5.19
N GLY A 65 -8.16 -5.75 -5.02
CA GLY A 65 -8.05 -4.78 -6.09
C GLY A 65 -6.79 -4.96 -6.93
N ALA A 66 -6.51 -3.99 -7.80
CA ALA A 66 -5.27 -3.96 -8.57
C ALA A 66 -4.11 -3.47 -7.69
N TRP A 67 -2.92 -4.04 -7.92
CA TRP A 67 -1.68 -3.48 -7.38
C TRP A 67 -1.27 -2.25 -8.19
N LEU A 68 -0.94 -1.18 -7.48
CA LEU A 68 -0.54 0.11 -8.01
C LEU A 68 0.76 0.54 -7.35
N GLU A 69 1.51 1.42 -8.00
CA GLU A 69 2.74 1.98 -7.47
C GLU A 69 2.53 3.44 -7.05
N THR A 70 2.99 3.81 -5.85
CA THR A 70 2.98 5.21 -5.40
C THR A 70 4.34 5.88 -5.61
N SER A 71 4.33 7.15 -6.03
CA SER A 71 5.54 7.96 -6.20
C SER A 71 5.96 8.70 -4.93
N VAL A 72 7.11 9.36 -4.99
CA VAL A 72 7.65 10.18 -3.90
C VAL A 72 6.76 11.41 -3.65
N GLY A 73 6.19 11.98 -4.70
CA GLY A 73 5.22 13.07 -4.69
C GLY A 73 3.77 12.61 -4.43
N GLY A 74 3.51 11.30 -4.37
CA GLY A 74 2.20 10.74 -4.05
C GLY A 74 1.27 10.51 -5.25
N GLY A 75 1.81 10.56 -6.47
CA GLY A 75 1.12 10.07 -7.66
C GLY A 75 0.90 8.56 -7.60
N VAL A 76 -0.11 8.07 -8.30
CA VAL A 76 -0.47 6.65 -8.37
C VAL A 76 -0.40 6.18 -9.81
N PHE A 77 0.34 5.10 -10.01
CA PHE A 77 0.67 4.56 -11.32
C PHE A 77 0.35 3.07 -11.39
N SER A 78 0.12 2.56 -12.60
CA SER A 78 0.12 1.13 -12.85
C SER A 78 1.49 0.53 -12.51
N LEU A 79 1.54 -0.79 -12.33
CA LEU A 79 2.82 -1.48 -12.18
C LEU A 79 3.73 -1.23 -13.40
N ARG A 80 5.03 -1.25 -13.13
CA ARG A 80 6.06 -1.35 -14.16
C ARG A 80 6.08 -2.78 -14.72
N GLU A 81 6.74 -2.97 -15.87
CA GLU A 81 6.92 -4.31 -16.47
C GLU A 81 7.61 -5.30 -15.52
N SER A 82 8.57 -4.83 -14.73
CA SER A 82 9.16 -5.58 -13.61
C SER A 82 9.46 -4.63 -12.44
N ARG A 83 9.58 -5.20 -11.23
CA ARG A 83 9.64 -4.43 -9.97
C ARG A 83 10.68 -3.32 -9.94
N SER A 84 11.81 -3.49 -10.64
CA SER A 84 12.92 -2.52 -10.68
C SER A 84 13.13 -1.91 -12.07
N ALA A 85 12.19 -2.10 -13.01
CA ALA A 85 12.27 -1.51 -14.34
C ALA A 85 12.33 0.02 -14.26
N GLN A 86 13.08 0.67 -15.16
CA GLN A 86 13.20 2.13 -15.16
C GLN A 86 11.99 2.84 -15.77
N GLN A 87 11.22 2.12 -16.59
CA GLN A 87 10.01 2.65 -17.19
C GLN A 87 8.89 2.68 -16.14
N LYS A 88 8.40 3.89 -15.80
CA LYS A 88 7.23 4.05 -14.94
C LYS A 88 5.96 3.54 -15.64
N GLY A 89 4.99 3.11 -14.85
CA GLY A 89 3.65 2.82 -15.32
C GLY A 89 2.88 4.05 -15.79
N GLN A 90 1.65 3.81 -16.22
CA GLN A 90 0.70 4.85 -16.61
C GLN A 90 0.01 5.41 -15.37
N VAL A 91 -0.38 6.68 -15.42
CA VAL A 91 -1.23 7.25 -14.36
C VAL A 91 -2.57 6.50 -14.38
N VAL A 92 -3.06 6.12 -13.21
CA VAL A 92 -4.36 5.46 -13.08
C VAL A 92 -5.38 6.48 -12.60
N GLU A 93 -6.29 6.87 -13.48
CA GLU A 93 -7.34 7.83 -13.15
C GLU A 93 -8.32 7.27 -12.12
N GLY A 94 -8.77 8.11 -11.19
CA GLY A 94 -9.68 7.74 -10.11
C GLY A 94 -9.01 7.09 -8.90
N GLU A 95 -7.77 6.60 -9.03
CA GLU A 95 -7.00 6.05 -7.92
C GLU A 95 -6.22 7.15 -7.19
N THR A 96 -6.08 6.98 -5.87
CA THR A 96 -5.42 7.99 -5.02
C THR A 96 -4.45 7.33 -4.06
N ASN A 97 -3.51 8.09 -3.52
CA ASN A 97 -2.61 7.61 -2.48
C ASN A 97 -3.23 7.64 -1.07
N SER A 98 -4.54 7.87 -0.95
CA SER A 98 -5.26 7.86 0.32
C SER A 98 -5.52 6.42 0.76
N LEU A 99 -5.03 6.05 1.93
CA LEU A 99 -5.17 4.71 2.47
C LEU A 99 -6.61 4.45 2.93
N GLN A 100 -7.18 3.37 2.41
CA GLN A 100 -8.51 2.86 2.74
C GLN A 100 -8.38 1.69 3.73
N ASP A 101 -9.37 1.44 4.59
CA ASP A 101 -9.32 0.28 5.48
C ASP A 101 -9.11 -1.01 4.68
N GLY A 102 -8.14 -1.82 5.08
CA GLY A 102 -7.79 -3.03 4.35
C GLY A 102 -6.75 -2.86 3.23
N THR A 103 -6.21 -1.66 3.03
CA THR A 103 -5.15 -1.44 2.02
C THR A 103 -3.92 -2.29 2.33
N LEU A 104 -3.47 -3.10 1.38
CA LEU A 104 -2.17 -3.77 1.46
C LEU A 104 -1.08 -2.86 0.92
N ILE A 105 0.07 -2.84 1.59
CA ILE A 105 1.24 -2.04 1.23
C ILE A 105 2.45 -2.97 1.13
N ASP A 106 2.98 -3.16 -0.06
CA ASP A 106 4.17 -3.99 -0.31
C ASP A 106 5.43 -3.10 -0.37
N LEU A 107 6.38 -3.38 0.53
CA LEU A 107 7.65 -2.68 0.72
C LEU A 107 8.86 -3.45 0.18
N CYS A 108 8.65 -4.39 -0.74
CA CYS A 108 9.67 -5.23 -1.39
C CYS A 108 10.45 -6.09 -0.37
N GLY A 109 9.72 -6.90 0.39
CA GLY A 109 10.27 -7.80 1.41
C GLY A 109 9.35 -7.97 2.61
N ALA A 110 8.44 -7.02 2.81
CA ALA A 110 7.34 -7.12 3.77
C ALA A 110 6.07 -6.53 3.16
N THR A 111 4.93 -7.10 3.53
CA THR A 111 3.61 -6.55 3.20
C THR A 111 2.93 -6.12 4.49
N LEU A 112 2.51 -4.87 4.54
CA LEU A 112 1.75 -4.30 5.65
C LEU A 112 0.26 -4.27 5.30
N LEU A 113 -0.59 -4.48 6.31
CA LEU A 113 -2.02 -4.22 6.24
C LEU A 113 -2.30 -2.89 6.93
N TRP A 114 -2.82 -1.92 6.19
CA TRP A 114 -3.34 -0.69 6.77
C TRP A 114 -4.76 -0.90 7.29
N ARG A 115 -4.98 -0.56 8.56
CA ARG A 115 -6.31 -0.51 9.17
C ARG A 115 -6.63 0.91 9.58
N SER A 116 -7.85 1.36 9.30
CA SER A 116 -8.40 2.55 9.93
C SER A 116 -8.62 2.27 11.43
N ALA A 117 -8.77 3.30 12.26
CA ALA A 117 -9.05 3.10 13.68
C ALA A 117 -10.35 2.29 13.89
N GLU A 118 -11.37 2.56 13.07
CA GLU A 118 -12.66 1.87 13.11
C GLU A 118 -12.53 0.43 12.61
N GLY A 119 -11.82 0.20 11.51
CA GLY A 119 -11.56 -1.16 11.02
C GLY A 119 -10.72 -1.97 12.01
N LEU A 120 -9.73 -1.34 12.64
CA LEU A 120 -8.91 -1.99 13.66
C LEU A 120 -9.79 -2.45 14.84
N SER A 121 -10.77 -1.64 15.26
CA SER A 121 -11.73 -2.01 16.31
C SER A 121 -12.63 -3.21 15.94
N GLN A 122 -12.78 -3.48 14.65
CA GLN A 122 -13.52 -4.62 14.09
C GLN A 122 -12.60 -5.81 13.76
N SER A 123 -11.33 -5.77 14.16
CA SER A 123 -10.42 -6.89 13.92
C SER A 123 -10.79 -8.10 14.78
N PRO A 124 -10.53 -9.33 14.31
CA PRO A 124 -10.78 -10.54 15.10
C PRO A 124 -10.08 -10.47 16.45
N SER A 125 -10.78 -10.88 17.51
CA SER A 125 -10.17 -11.03 18.82
C SER A 125 -9.29 -12.28 18.87
N LYS A 126 -8.41 -12.36 19.88
CA LYS A 126 -7.64 -13.59 20.14
C LYS A 126 -8.54 -14.83 20.24
N ARG A 127 -9.71 -14.68 20.87
CA ARG A 127 -10.69 -15.76 21.04
C ARG A 127 -11.30 -16.18 19.70
N ASP A 128 -11.56 -15.24 18.80
CA ASP A 128 -12.02 -15.57 17.45
C ASP A 128 -10.97 -16.39 16.71
N LEU A 129 -9.70 -15.96 16.77
CA LEU A 129 -8.60 -16.71 16.15
C LEU A 129 -8.43 -18.12 16.73
N GLU A 130 -8.54 -18.27 18.05
CA GLU A 130 -8.50 -19.58 18.72
C GLU A 130 -9.65 -20.50 18.26
N ARG A 131 -10.87 -19.95 18.13
CA ARG A 131 -12.01 -20.70 17.60
C ARG A 131 -11.75 -21.18 16.17
N GLU A 132 -11.28 -20.32 15.27
CA GLU A 132 -10.99 -20.71 13.89
C GLU A 132 -9.88 -21.79 13.82
N ILE A 133 -8.86 -21.71 14.70
CA ILE A 133 -7.82 -22.74 14.81
C ILE A 133 -8.42 -24.08 15.23
N ASP A 134 -9.28 -24.09 16.24
CA ASP A 134 -9.96 -25.30 16.72
C ASP A 134 -10.83 -25.93 15.62
N GLU A 135 -11.58 -25.11 14.87
CA GLU A 135 -12.40 -25.55 13.75
C GLU A 135 -11.56 -26.17 12.61
N ILE A 136 -10.45 -25.52 12.23
CA ILE A 136 -9.51 -26.06 11.23
C ILE A 136 -8.93 -27.40 11.70
N ASN A 137 -8.48 -27.48 12.95
CA ASN A 137 -7.89 -28.71 13.51
C ASN A 137 -8.92 -29.84 13.58
N ALA A 138 -10.18 -29.54 13.92
CA ALA A 138 -11.28 -30.51 13.95
C ALA A 138 -11.59 -31.08 12.55
N GLY A 139 -11.40 -30.26 11.50
CA GLY A 139 -11.54 -30.69 10.11
C GLY A 139 -10.49 -31.71 9.64
N ARG A 140 -9.43 -31.96 10.44
CA ARG A 140 -8.30 -32.85 10.13
C ARG A 140 -7.80 -32.71 8.68
N PRO A 141 -7.51 -31.48 8.21
CA PRO A 141 -7.04 -31.28 6.84
C PRO A 141 -5.74 -32.08 6.63
N GLN A 142 -5.77 -33.03 5.70
CA GLN A 142 -4.56 -33.71 5.24
C GLN A 142 -3.92 -32.89 4.13
N CYS A 143 -2.60 -32.72 4.19
CA CYS A 143 -1.86 -32.25 3.02
C CYS A 143 -2.01 -33.29 1.89
N PRO A 144 -2.22 -32.85 0.64
CA PRO A 144 -2.21 -33.75 -0.52
C PRO A 144 -0.86 -34.45 -0.71
#